data_AF-A0AAD9CB62-F1
#
_entry.id   AF-A0AAD9CB62-F1
#
_cell.length_a   1.000
_cell.length_b   1.000
_cell.length_c   1.000
_cell.angle_alpha   90.00
_cell.angle_beta   90.00
_cell.angle_gamma   90.00
#
_symmetry.space_group_name_H-M   'P 1'
#
loop_
_entity.id
_entity.type
_entity.pdbx_description
1 polymer ?
#
loop_
_entity_poly.entity_id
_entity_poly.type
_entity_poly.pdbx_seq_one_letter_code
_entity_poly.pdbx_strand_id
1 'polypeptide(L)'
;MWVGIFVALHITALFLTLYEWKSPYGMTPHGRNRIRVFSYSSALNLCYAILFGRTVSSKPPKCWTSRFLMNLWAIFCLLVLSSYTANLAAVMVGEKTFEELHHPSRGFRFGTVRESSAEDYMKKSFPEMHEYMRRFNEPTTPEGVGNLK
;
A
#
# COMPACT_ATOMS: atom_id res chain seq x y z
N MET A 1 -12.51 -1.72 6.18
CA MET A 1 -11.12 -1.98 6.63
C MET A 1 -10.83 -1.32 7.99
N TRP A 2 -10.85 0.01 8.10
CA TRP A 2 -10.52 0.74 9.33
C TRP A 2 -11.34 0.36 10.57
N VAL A 3 -12.66 0.22 10.43
CA VAL A 3 -13.53 -0.24 11.54
C VAL A 3 -13.14 -1.65 12.00
N GLY A 4 -12.82 -2.54 11.08
CA GLY A 4 -12.37 -3.90 11.41
C GLY A 4 -11.04 -3.91 12.17
N ILE A 5 -10.09 -3.06 11.76
CA ILE A 5 -8.80 -2.90 12.47
C ILE A 5 -9.05 -2.38 13.88
N PHE A 6 -9.93 -1.40 14.05
CA PHE A 6 -10.27 -0.82 15.35
C PHE A 6 -10.93 -1.84 16.28
N VAL A 7 -11.90 -2.60 15.77
CA VAL A 7 -12.59 -3.66 16.52
C VAL A 7 -11.61 -4.76 16.92
N ALA A 8 -10.79 -5.25 15.98
CA ALA A 8 -9.80 -6.28 16.24
C ALA A 8 -8.77 -5.81 17.30
N LEU A 9 -8.33 -4.55 17.23
CA LEU A 9 -7.41 -3.96 18.21
C LEU A 9 -8.01 -3.95 19.63
N HIS A 10 -9.27 -3.53 19.77
CA HIS A 10 -9.94 -3.48 21.08
C HIS A 10 -10.19 -4.88 21.64
N ILE A 11 -10.54 -5.84 20.78
CA ILE A 11 -10.70 -7.25 21.15
C ILE A 11 -9.38 -7.83 21.64
N THR A 12 -8.28 -7.66 20.89
CA THR A 12 -6.96 -8.16 21.29
C THR A 12 -6.47 -7.51 22.59
N ALA A 13 -6.66 -6.19 22.74
CA ALA A 13 -6.31 -5.49 23.97
C ALA A 13 -7.15 -5.97 25.18
N LEU A 14 -8.45 -6.22 24.98
CA LEU A 14 -9.33 -6.77 26.01
C LEU A 14 -8.88 -8.17 26.44
N PHE A 15 -8.62 -9.07 25.49
CA PHE A 15 -8.11 -10.40 25.79
C PHE A 15 -6.75 -10.35 26.50
N LEU A 16 -5.82 -9.50 26.05
CA LEU A 16 -4.54 -9.29 26.74
C LEU A 16 -4.75 -8.89 28.20
N THR A 17 -5.66 -7.95 28.47
CA THR A 17 -5.96 -7.56 29.86
C THR A 17 -6.61 -8.65 30.69
N LEU A 18 -7.57 -9.39 30.14
CA LEU A 18 -8.24 -10.49 30.84
C LEU A 18 -7.26 -11.61 31.19
N TYR A 19 -6.35 -11.96 30.26
CA TYR A 19 -5.33 -12.98 30.50
C TYR A 19 -4.26 -12.52 31.50
N GLU A 20 -3.92 -11.24 31.53
CA GLU A 20 -3.03 -10.69 32.56
C GLU A 20 -3.70 -10.63 33.93
N TRP A 21 -5.01 -10.34 34.02
CA TRP A 21 -5.78 -10.33 35.27
C TRP A 21 -6.06 -11.72 35.84
N LYS A 22 -6.34 -12.71 34.99
CA LYS A 22 -6.51 -14.12 35.41
C LYS A 22 -5.20 -14.80 35.78
N SER A 23 -4.05 -14.22 35.42
CA SER A 23 -2.75 -14.75 35.79
C SER A 23 -2.41 -14.38 37.24
N PRO A 24 -1.99 -15.34 38.09
CA PRO A 24 -1.62 -15.10 39.48
C PRO A 24 -0.45 -14.10 39.66
N TYR A 25 0.22 -13.73 38.56
CA TYR A 25 1.33 -12.78 38.50
C TYR A 25 0.94 -11.35 38.05
N GLY A 26 -0.33 -11.09 37.76
CA GLY A 26 -0.83 -9.76 37.34
C GLY A 26 -0.99 -8.78 38.50
N MET A 27 -1.30 -9.28 39.70
CA MET A 27 -1.66 -8.45 40.88
C MET A 27 -0.54 -8.25 41.91
N THR A 28 0.68 -8.74 41.66
CA THR A 28 1.83 -8.55 42.56
C THR A 28 2.91 -7.66 41.94
N PRO A 29 2.90 -6.33 42.22
CA PRO A 29 3.90 -5.38 41.71
C PRO A 29 5.31 -5.63 42.27
N HIS A 30 5.37 -6.07 43.54
CA HIS A 30 6.61 -6.12 44.34
C HIS A 30 7.61 -7.20 43.88
N GLY A 31 7.13 -8.33 43.34
CA GLY A 31 8.02 -9.39 42.83
C GLY A 31 8.58 -9.16 41.42
N ARG A 32 8.19 -8.06 40.74
CA ARG A 32 8.46 -7.87 39.29
C ARG A 32 9.20 -6.59 38.92
N ASN A 33 9.62 -5.75 39.87
CA ASN A 33 10.31 -4.47 39.59
C ASN A 33 9.56 -3.65 38.50
N ARG A 34 8.23 -3.58 38.62
CA ARG A 34 7.35 -2.78 37.75
C ARG A 34 6.61 -1.76 38.62
N ILE A 35 6.67 -0.49 38.21
CA ILE A 35 6.09 0.65 38.93
C ILE A 35 4.55 0.68 38.81
N ARG A 36 3.97 0.06 37.76
CA ARG A 36 2.52 0.03 37.53
C ARG A 36 2.03 -1.36 37.15
N VAL A 37 0.82 -1.70 37.62
CA VAL A 37 0.03 -2.85 37.18
C VAL A 37 -0.27 -2.71 35.68
N PHE A 38 -0.24 -3.82 34.93
CA PHE A 38 -0.59 -3.80 33.52
C PHE A 38 -2.08 -3.45 33.37
N SER A 39 -2.33 -2.21 32.95
CA SER A 39 -3.67 -1.66 32.75
C SER A 39 -4.08 -1.77 31.28
N TYR A 40 -5.38 -1.73 31.01
CA TYR A 40 -5.95 -1.70 29.66
C TYR A 40 -5.36 -0.63 28.75
N SER A 41 -5.05 0.55 29.30
CA SER A 41 -4.34 1.61 28.56
C SER A 41 -2.95 1.19 28.08
N SER A 42 -2.22 0.39 28.87
CA SER A 42 -0.91 -0.13 28.47
C SER A 42 -1.02 -1.22 27.41
N ALA A 43 -2.08 -2.04 27.44
CA ALA A 43 -2.36 -3.05 26.44
C ALA A 43 -2.72 -2.40 25.09
N LEU A 44 -3.57 -1.38 25.11
CA LEU A 44 -3.93 -0.61 23.91
C LEU A 44 -2.70 0.07 23.29
N ASN A 45 -1.88 0.75 24.10
CA ASN A 45 -0.67 1.40 23.60
C ASN A 45 0.29 0.40 22.93
N LEU A 46 0.40 -0.82 23.48
CA LEU A 46 1.21 -1.89 22.91
C LEU A 46 0.62 -2.42 21.59
N CYS A 47 -0.70 -2.63 21.51
CA CYS A 47 -1.36 -3.06 20.28
C CYS A 47 -1.23 -2.01 19.17
N TYR A 48 -1.38 -0.72 19.49
CA TYR A 48 -1.16 0.39 18.56
C TYR A 48 0.30 0.47 18.10
N ALA A 49 1.25 0.29 19.01
CA ALA A 49 2.67 0.27 18.67
C ALA A 49 3.01 -0.79 17.62
N ILE A 50 2.49 -2.02 17.80
CA ILE A 50 2.68 -3.13 16.85
C ILE A 50 2.02 -2.83 15.50
N LEU A 51 0.81 -2.26 15.50
CA LEU A 51 0.08 -1.92 14.27
C LEU A 51 0.85 -0.92 13.39
N PHE A 52 1.50 0.08 14.00
CA PHE A 52 2.27 1.10 13.29
C PHE A 52 3.76 0.75 13.13
N GLY A 53 4.17 -0.47 13.48
CA GLY A 53 5.58 -0.90 13.39
C GLY A 53 6.51 -0.13 14.34
N ARG A 54 5.98 0.51 15.38
CA ARG A 54 6.76 1.31 16.35
C ARG A 54 7.17 0.43 17.52
N THR A 55 8.45 0.41 17.87
CA THR A 55 8.95 -0.34 19.02
C THR A 55 8.71 0.45 20.31
N VAL A 56 7.61 0.16 21.00
CA VAL A 56 7.41 0.64 22.37
C VAL A 56 8.14 -0.30 23.33
N SER A 57 9.08 0.25 24.10
CA SER A 57 9.78 -0.45 25.19
C SER A 57 8.83 -0.70 26.36
N SER A 58 7.82 -1.54 26.15
CA SER A 58 7.00 -2.10 27.22
C SER A 58 7.51 -3.51 27.49
N LYS A 59 7.96 -3.76 28.72
CA LYS A 59 8.50 -5.06 29.14
C LYS A 59 7.52 -6.17 28.73
N PRO A 60 7.93 -7.16 27.92
CA PRO A 60 7.01 -8.13 27.34
C PRO A 60 6.24 -8.89 28.44
N PRO A 61 4.99 -9.28 28.15
CA PRO A 61 4.19 -10.06 29.09
C PRO A 61 4.86 -11.41 29.33
N LYS A 62 4.91 -11.85 30.60
CA LYS A 62 5.57 -13.13 30.98
C LYS A 62 4.63 -14.34 30.87
N CYS A 63 3.33 -14.15 30.64
CA CYS A 63 2.38 -15.25 30.42
C CYS A 63 2.58 -15.86 29.03
N TRP A 64 2.63 -17.19 28.96
CA TRP A 64 2.73 -17.94 27.70
C TRP A 64 1.56 -17.61 26.74
N THR A 65 0.34 -17.51 27.28
CA THR A 65 -0.88 -17.17 26.52
C THR A 65 -0.82 -15.76 25.93
N SER A 66 -0.31 -14.79 26.69
CA SER A 66 -0.19 -13.41 26.24
C SER A 66 0.87 -13.27 25.13
N ARG A 67 1.99 -14.02 25.22
CA ARG A 67 2.99 -14.08 24.14
C ARG A 67 2.41 -14.63 22.85
N PHE A 68 1.64 -15.72 22.93
CA PHE A 68 0.98 -16.28 21.75
C PHE A 68 0.02 -15.25 21.11
N LEU A 69 -0.78 -14.56 21.93
CA LEU A 69 -1.72 -13.55 21.46
C LEU A 69 -1.02 -12.35 20.80
N MET A 70 0.14 -11.93 21.31
CA MET A 70 0.97 -10.89 20.68
C MET A 70 1.53 -11.33 19.33
N ASN A 71 1.96 -12.59 19.19
CA ASN A 71 2.43 -13.12 17.91
C ASN A 71 1.29 -13.18 16.87
N LEU A 72 0.10 -13.63 17.27
CA LEU A 72 -1.08 -13.60 16.39
C LEU A 72 -1.45 -12.18 15.96
N TRP A 73 -1.41 -11.22 16.90
CA TRP A 73 -1.66 -9.82 16.60
C TRP A 73 -0.64 -9.25 15.61
N ALA A 74 0.64 -9.60 15.76
CA ALA A 74 1.69 -9.19 14.84
C ALA A 74 1.47 -9.74 13.42
N ILE A 75 1.13 -11.03 13.28
CA ILE A 75 0.81 -11.63 11.98
C ILE A 75 -0.38 -10.93 11.33
N PHE A 76 -1.44 -10.67 12.10
CA PHE A 76 -2.61 -9.95 11.61
C PHE A 76 -2.25 -8.53 11.12
N CYS A 77 -1.46 -7.78 11.90
CA CYS A 77 -1.00 -6.44 11.51
C CYS A 77 -0.17 -6.47 10.23
N LEU A 78 0.73 -7.45 10.09
CA LEU A 78 1.55 -7.63 8.89
C LEU A 78 0.69 -7.91 7.65
N LEU A 79 -0.34 -8.76 7.77
CA LEU A 79 -1.26 -9.06 6.66
C LEU A 79 -2.03 -7.81 6.23
N VAL A 80 -2.61 -7.06 7.17
CA VAL A 80 -3.36 -5.84 6.88
C VAL A 80 -2.47 -4.78 6.22
N LEU A 81 -1.27 -4.56 6.76
CA LEU A 81 -0.33 -3.59 6.21
C LEU A 81 0.18 -4.00 4.82
N SER A 82 0.46 -5.29 4.63
CA SER A 82 0.85 -5.85 3.34
C SER A 82 -0.24 -5.65 2.30
N SER A 83 -1.49 -6.00 2.61
CA SER A 83 -2.62 -5.79 1.69
C SER A 83 -2.85 -4.32 1.37
N TYR A 84 -2.72 -3.42 2.36
CA TYR A 84 -2.83 -1.99 2.12
C TYR A 84 -1.71 -1.46 1.22
N THR A 85 -0.48 -1.92 1.43
CA THR A 85 0.69 -1.56 0.61
C THR A 85 0.55 -2.09 -0.82
N ALA A 86 0.10 -3.33 -0.98
CA ALA A 86 -0.13 -3.95 -2.28
C ALA A 86 -1.26 -3.25 -3.05
N ASN A 87 -2.35 -2.90 -2.37
CA ASN A 87 -3.47 -2.17 -2.99
C ASN A 87 -3.05 -0.77 -3.42
N LEU A 88 -2.28 -0.06 -2.59
CA LEU A 88 -1.74 1.26 -2.93
C LEU A 88 -0.79 1.17 -4.14
N ALA A 89 0.10 0.17 -4.16
CA ALA A 89 1.01 -0.07 -5.29
C ALA A 89 0.26 -0.42 -6.58
N ALA A 90 -0.79 -1.25 -6.50
CA ALA A 90 -1.61 -1.62 -7.64
C ALA A 90 -2.31 -0.40 -8.25
N VAL A 91 -2.83 0.52 -7.44
CA VAL A 91 -3.40 1.79 -7.92
C VAL A 91 -2.33 2.67 -8.56
N MET A 92 -1.17 2.84 -7.90
CA MET A 92 -0.06 3.65 -8.43
C MET A 92 0.50 3.13 -9.76
N VAL A 93 0.50 1.80 -9.97
CA VAL A 93 0.95 1.17 -11.22
C VAL A 93 -0.16 1.15 -12.27
N GLY A 94 -1.39 0.89 -11.85
CA GLY A 94 -2.57 0.82 -12.72
C GLY A 94 -2.87 2.14 -13.43
N GLU A 95 -2.75 3.27 -12.73
CA GLU A 95 -2.97 4.59 -13.34
C GLU A 95 -1.95 4.91 -14.44
N LYS A 96 -0.70 4.45 -14.31
CA LYS A 96 0.37 4.72 -15.30
C LYS A 96 0.35 3.80 -16.51
N THR A 97 -0.14 2.57 -16.36
CA THR A 97 -0.07 1.57 -17.46
C THR A 97 -1.30 1.59 -18.37
N PHE A 98 -2.46 2.04 -17.88
CA PHE A 98 -3.68 2.07 -18.70
C PHE A 98 -3.83 3.33 -19.56
N GLU A 99 -3.22 4.46 -19.19
CA GLU A 99 -3.28 5.68 -20.01
C GLU A 99 -2.36 5.64 -21.23
N GLU A 100 -1.23 4.92 -21.19
CA GLU A 100 -0.25 4.93 -22.30
C GLU A 100 -0.45 3.83 -23.34
N LEU A 101 -1.07 2.69 -23.01
CA LEU A 101 -1.03 1.51 -23.87
C LEU A 101 -2.31 1.21 -24.68
N HIS A 102 -3.49 1.70 -24.26
CA HIS A 102 -4.75 1.29 -24.89
C HIS A 102 -5.68 2.42 -25.32
N HIS A 103 -5.39 3.66 -24.93
CA HIS A 103 -6.05 4.83 -25.49
C HIS A 103 -4.97 5.72 -26.10
N PRO A 104 -4.91 5.89 -27.42
CA PRO A 104 -4.43 7.16 -27.97
C PRO A 104 -5.37 8.22 -27.39
N SER A 105 -4.94 8.77 -26.27
CA SER A 105 -5.71 9.62 -25.38
C SER A 105 -6.20 10.82 -26.18
N ARG A 106 -7.48 11.15 -25.95
CA ARG A 106 -8.30 12.19 -26.59
C ARG A 106 -7.70 13.60 -26.45
N GLY A 107 -6.55 13.84 -27.09
CA GLY A 107 -5.80 15.08 -26.99
C GLY A 107 -4.34 14.98 -27.47
N PHE A 108 -3.76 13.78 -27.61
CA PHE A 108 -2.39 13.64 -28.12
C PHE A 108 -2.40 13.58 -29.65
N ARG A 109 -1.93 14.67 -30.28
CA ARG A 109 -1.70 14.72 -31.73
C ARG A 109 -0.33 14.15 -32.01
N PHE A 110 -0.28 13.08 -32.80
CA PHE A 110 0.97 12.49 -33.25
C PHE A 110 0.86 12.20 -34.74
N GLY A 111 1.97 12.43 -35.44
CA GLY A 111 2.12 12.28 -36.87
C GLY A 111 3.57 11.99 -37.18
N THR A 112 3.84 11.60 -38.42
CA THR A 112 5.20 11.36 -38.93
C THR A 112 5.47 12.22 -40.14
N VAL A 113 6.71 12.24 -40.61
CA VAL A 113 7.07 12.91 -41.86
C VAL A 113 6.47 12.14 -43.03
N ARG A 114 5.80 12.84 -43.94
CA ARG A 114 5.21 12.26 -45.15
C ARG A 114 6.28 11.59 -46.00
N GLU A 115 5.94 10.45 -46.58
CA GLU A 115 6.79 9.64 -47.48
C GLU A 115 8.10 9.16 -46.80
N SER A 116 8.10 9.09 -45.47
CA SER A 116 9.23 8.54 -44.72
C SER A 116 9.13 7.02 -44.57
N SER A 117 10.27 6.38 -44.34
CA SER A 117 10.33 4.96 -43.97
C SER A 117 9.52 4.64 -42.71
N ALA A 118 9.34 5.62 -41.82
CA ALA A 118 8.51 5.50 -40.64
C ALA A 118 7.01 5.45 -40.98
N GLU A 119 6.54 6.19 -42.00
CA GLU A 119 5.16 6.11 -42.48
C GLU A 119 4.86 4.75 -43.11
N ASP A 120 5.76 4.25 -43.95
CA ASP A 120 5.61 2.93 -44.59
C ASP A 120 5.63 1.79 -43.57
N TYR A 121 6.49 1.89 -42.55
CA TYR A 121 6.51 0.93 -41.45
C TYR A 121 5.20 0.95 -40.66
N MET A 122 4.69 2.14 -40.33
CA MET A 122 3.44 2.27 -39.58
C MET A 122 2.24 1.77 -40.39
N LYS A 123 2.21 2.04 -41.69
CA LYS A 123 1.20 1.53 -42.62
C LYS A 123 1.18 0.01 -42.69
N LYS A 124 2.36 -0.63 -42.61
CA LYS A 124 2.50 -2.10 -42.67
C LYS A 124 2.21 -2.79 -41.34
N SER A 125 2.65 -2.21 -40.23
CA SER A 125 2.53 -2.82 -38.91
C SER A 125 1.23 -2.45 -38.19
N PHE A 126 0.70 -1.24 -38.36
CA PHE A 126 -0.44 -0.70 -37.62
C PHE A 126 -1.37 0.16 -38.52
N PRO A 127 -2.24 -0.47 -39.35
CA PRO A 127 -3.07 0.26 -40.31
C PRO A 127 -4.08 1.23 -39.67
N GLU A 128 -4.67 0.88 -38.52
CA GLU A 128 -5.60 1.77 -37.79
C GLU A 128 -4.90 3.05 -37.27
N MET A 129 -3.67 2.91 -36.80
CA MET A 129 -2.87 4.04 -36.32
C MET A 129 -2.45 4.95 -37.47
N HIS A 130 -2.11 4.37 -38.63
CA HIS A 130 -1.78 5.12 -39.85
C HIS A 130 -2.96 5.99 -40.35
N GLU A 131 -4.20 5.50 -40.24
CA GLU A 131 -5.39 6.27 -40.66
C GLU A 131 -5.59 7.53 -39.80
N TYR A 132 -5.30 7.45 -38.50
CA TYR A 132 -5.29 8.60 -37.60
C TYR A 132 -4.13 9.57 -37.92
N MET A 133 -2.92 9.05 -38.08
CA MET A 133 -1.71 9.86 -38.31
C MET A 133 -1.76 10.62 -39.65
N ARG A 134 -2.41 10.08 -40.68
CA ARG A 134 -2.54 10.72 -42.01
C ARG A 134 -3.05 12.18 -41.94
N ARG A 135 -3.87 12.52 -40.93
CA ARG A 135 -4.43 13.86 -40.75
C ARG A 135 -3.46 14.87 -40.11
N PHE A 136 -2.37 14.38 -39.52
CA PHE A 136 -1.40 15.16 -38.75
C PHE A 136 0.05 14.96 -39.26
N ASN A 137 0.24 14.34 -40.43
CA ASN A 137 1.57 14.13 -41.01
C ASN A 137 2.12 15.42 -41.61
N GLU A 138 3.38 15.70 -41.30
CA GLU A 138 4.08 16.92 -41.74
C GLU A 138 4.92 16.66 -43.00
N PRO A 139 5.05 17.64 -43.91
CA PRO A 139 5.82 17.47 -45.15
C PRO A 139 7.33 17.32 -44.90
N THR A 140 7.85 18.02 -43.89
CA THR A 140 9.29 18.05 -43.62
C THR A 140 9.61 17.96 -42.13
N THR A 141 10.77 17.37 -41.81
CA THR A 141 11.29 17.30 -40.44
C THR A 141 11.40 18.67 -39.74
N PRO A 142 11.93 19.74 -40.36
CA PRO A 142 12.00 21.05 -39.71
C PRO A 142 10.63 21.67 -39.39
N GLU A 143 9.61 21.47 -40.24
CA GLU A 143 8.24 21.90 -39.96
C GLU A 143 7.64 21.11 -38.78
N GLY A 144 7.89 19.80 -38.73
CA GLY A 144 7.50 18.97 -37.59
C GLY A 144 8.13 19.40 -36.26
N VAL A 145 9.41 19.80 -36.28
CA VAL A 145 10.08 20.37 -35.09
C VAL A 145 9.53 21.74 -34.71
N GLY A 146 9.09 22.54 -35.69
CA GLY A 146 8.44 23.82 -35.46
C GLY A 146 7.10 23.70 -34.73
N ASN A 147 6.31 22.67 -35.06
CA ASN A 147 5.01 22.41 -34.44
C ASN A 147 5.09 21.75 -33.04
N LEU A 148 6.29 21.38 -32.58
CA LEU A 148 6.55 20.79 -31.26
C LEU A 148 7.02 21.82 -30.20
N LYS A 149 7.30 23.06 -30.60
CA LYS A 149 7.67 24.17 -29.70
C LYS A 149 6.45 24.91 -29.18
#